data_AF-A0A8H7NFU2-F1
#
_entry.id   AF-A0A8H7NFU2-F1
#
_cell.length_a   1.000
_cell.length_b   1.000
_cell.length_c   1.000
_cell.angle_alpha   90.00
_cell.angle_beta   90.00
_cell.angle_gamma   90.00
#
_symmetry.space_group_name_H-M   'P 1'
#
loop_
_entity.id
_entity.type
_entity.pdbx_description
1 polymer ?
#
loop_
_entity_poly.entity_id
_entity_poly.type
_entity_poly.pdbx_seq_one_letter_code
_entity_poly.pdbx_strand_id
1 'polypeptide(L)'
;MSVSNMPALQLREYLERLPGTTFRKLYQQPSTAFAIFRRMLPHLAKTFVMRMLFMPAPMLLADLDLWVKPDAKKQKDQALFILQALHIVHISPPSREKPQEMQLTTNFKNSMRRALTGGGTHNSFGVPSTLVVPPRSISLSSIAMPARNGKISYTLLSLVLALKVLARSLVRIRA
;
A
#
# COMPACT_ATOMS: atom_id res chain seq x y z
N MET A 1 19.16 8.97 -10.87
CA MET A 1 18.83 8.09 -9.72
C MET A 1 17.39 7.61 -9.85
N SER A 2 17.14 6.48 -10.53
CA SER A 2 15.79 5.92 -10.70
C SER A 2 15.51 4.93 -9.58
N VAL A 3 14.84 5.40 -8.53
CA VAL A 3 14.39 4.56 -7.42
C VAL A 3 13.34 3.58 -7.95
N SER A 4 13.53 2.30 -7.65
CA SER A 4 12.75 1.14 -8.06
C SER A 4 11.27 1.24 -7.65
N ASN A 5 10.45 1.89 -8.49
CA ASN A 5 9.00 2.02 -8.30
C ASN A 5 8.18 0.91 -9.00
N MET A 6 8.84 -0.12 -9.55
CA MET A 6 8.24 -1.14 -10.41
C MET A 6 7.01 -1.87 -9.82
N PRO A 7 7.02 -2.38 -8.57
CA PRO A 7 5.85 -3.10 -8.04
C PRO A 7 4.68 -2.16 -7.71
N ALA A 8 4.95 -0.89 -7.35
CA ALA A 8 3.91 0.09 -7.08
C ALA A 8 3.23 0.55 -8.37
N LEU A 9 3.98 0.70 -9.46
CA LEU A 9 3.42 1.03 -10.78
C LEU A 9 2.53 -0.10 -11.31
N GLN A 10 3.00 -1.35 -11.23
CA GLN A 10 2.22 -2.52 -11.64
C GLN A 10 0.93 -2.68 -10.82
N LEU A 11 1.02 -2.45 -9.50
CA LEU A 11 -0.17 -2.45 -8.64
C LEU A 11 -1.14 -1.32 -9.02
N ARG A 12 -0.63 -0.15 -9.41
CA ARG A 12 -1.48 1.00 -9.74
C ARG A 12 -2.27 0.72 -10.99
N GLU A 13 -1.59 0.26 -12.02
CA GLU A 13 -2.19 -0.12 -13.31
C GLU A 13 -3.21 -1.24 -13.14
N TYR A 14 -2.95 -2.19 -12.24
CA TYR A 14 -3.92 -3.22 -11.88
C TYR A 14 -5.15 -2.63 -11.20
N LEU A 15 -4.97 -1.76 -10.20
CA LEU A 15 -6.07 -1.14 -9.46
C LEU A 15 -6.91 -0.21 -10.36
N GLU A 16 -6.30 0.53 -11.28
CA GLU A 16 -6.99 1.40 -12.24
C GLU A 16 -7.94 0.63 -13.18
N ARG A 17 -7.67 -0.67 -13.41
CA ARG A 17 -8.54 -1.55 -14.24
C ARG A 17 -9.68 -2.20 -13.46
N LEU A 18 -9.71 -2.09 -12.13
CA LEU A 18 -10.72 -2.75 -11.32
C LEU A 18 -12.03 -1.94 -11.29
N PRO A 19 -13.19 -2.62 -11.27
CA PRO A 19 -14.46 -1.94 -11.10
C PRO A 19 -14.61 -1.36 -9.69
N GLY A 20 -15.35 -0.25 -9.57
CA GLY A 20 -15.60 0.45 -8.30
C GLY A 20 -16.22 -0.44 -7.19
N THR A 21 -16.89 -1.53 -7.56
CA THR A 21 -17.43 -2.51 -6.59
C THR A 21 -16.34 -3.26 -5.83
N THR A 22 -15.20 -3.53 -6.48
CA THR A 22 -14.04 -4.16 -5.85
C THR A 22 -13.37 -3.20 -4.88
N PHE A 23 -13.27 -1.91 -5.22
CA PHE A 23 -12.75 -0.89 -4.30
C PHE A 23 -13.57 -0.75 -3.03
N ARG A 24 -14.89 -0.96 -3.10
CA ARG A 24 -15.74 -0.98 -1.91
C ARG A 24 -15.29 -2.05 -0.91
N LYS A 25 -14.99 -3.27 -1.37
CA LYS A 25 -14.47 -4.36 -0.52
C LYS A 25 -13.05 -4.07 -0.05
N LEU A 26 -12.21 -3.56 -0.94
CA LEU A 26 -10.80 -3.29 -0.66
C LEU A 26 -10.63 -2.20 0.41
N TYR A 27 -11.49 -1.18 0.41
CA TYR A 27 -11.51 -0.12 1.41
C TYR A 27 -12.31 -0.45 2.67
N GLN A 28 -12.94 -1.62 2.79
CA GLN A 28 -13.52 -2.05 4.08
C GLN A 28 -12.43 -2.32 5.12
N GLN A 29 -11.27 -2.79 4.69
CA GLN A 29 -10.18 -3.12 5.59
C GLN A 29 -9.31 -1.88 5.87
N PRO A 30 -9.18 -1.43 7.15
CA PRO A 30 -8.45 -0.21 7.50
C PRO A 30 -6.98 -0.24 7.06
N SER A 31 -6.33 -1.40 7.17
CA SER A 31 -4.93 -1.58 6.81
C SER A 31 -4.68 -1.43 5.32
N THR A 32 -5.58 -1.95 4.49
CA THR A 32 -5.47 -1.86 3.03
C THR A 32 -5.69 -0.42 2.55
N ALA A 33 -6.70 0.28 3.10
CA ALA A 33 -6.92 1.71 2.83
C ALA A 33 -5.68 2.54 3.20
N PHE A 34 -5.08 2.27 4.36
CA PHE A 34 -3.86 2.94 4.80
C PHE A 34 -2.63 2.58 3.95
N ALA A 35 -2.50 1.33 3.51
CA ALA A 35 -1.41 0.90 2.64
C ALA A 35 -1.44 1.65 1.30
N ILE A 36 -2.62 1.80 0.69
CA ILE A 36 -2.79 2.59 -0.53
C ILE A 36 -2.46 4.05 -0.29
N PHE A 37 -2.99 4.64 0.79
CA PHE A 37 -2.69 6.02 1.20
C PHE A 37 -1.17 6.27 1.25
N ARG A 38 -0.40 5.37 1.84
CA ARG A 38 1.06 5.53 1.97
C ARG A 38 1.82 5.33 0.66
N ARG A 39 1.51 4.26 -0.09
CA ARG A 39 2.32 3.82 -1.24
C ARG A 39 1.92 4.45 -2.58
N MET A 40 0.65 4.81 -2.78
CA MET A 40 0.13 5.13 -4.12
C MET A 40 -0.21 6.60 -4.32
N LEU A 41 -0.40 7.37 -3.25
CA LEU A 41 -0.77 8.78 -3.36
C LEU A 41 0.47 9.68 -3.44
N PRO A 42 0.51 10.62 -4.41
CA PRO A 42 1.46 11.74 -4.41
C PRO A 42 1.36 12.57 -3.13
N HIS A 43 2.41 13.32 -2.80
CA HIS A 43 2.44 14.13 -1.58
C HIS A 43 1.26 15.12 -1.49
N LEU A 44 0.93 15.79 -2.59
CA LEU A 44 -0.20 16.72 -2.65
C LEU A 44 -1.56 16.03 -2.41
N ALA A 45 -1.77 14.86 -3.01
CA ALA A 45 -3.00 14.07 -2.82
C ALA A 45 -3.19 13.63 -1.35
N LYS A 46 -2.10 13.26 -0.66
CA LYS A 46 -2.12 12.92 0.76
C LYS A 46 -2.63 14.08 1.61
N THR A 47 -2.16 15.31 1.32
CA THR A 47 -2.60 16.52 2.01
C THR A 47 -4.09 16.77 1.82
N PHE A 48 -4.61 16.62 0.61
CA PHE A 48 -6.05 16.78 0.35
C PHE A 48 -6.90 15.75 1.09
N VAL A 49 -6.51 14.48 1.03
CA VAL A 49 -7.20 13.41 1.75
C VAL A 49 -7.21 13.68 3.26
N MET A 50 -6.06 14.04 3.84
CA MET A 50 -5.95 14.30 5.28
C MET A 50 -6.79 15.50 5.73
N ARG A 51 -6.84 16.58 4.94
CA ARG A 51 -7.70 17.74 5.23
C ARG A 51 -9.19 17.35 5.18
N MET A 52 -9.61 16.64 4.14
CA MET A 52 -11.01 16.22 3.95
C MET A 52 -11.47 15.14 4.95
N LEU A 53 -10.54 14.38 5.55
CA LEU A 53 -10.86 13.27 6.44
C LEU A 53 -11.70 13.70 7.66
N PHE A 54 -11.44 14.92 8.16
CA PHE A 54 -12.07 15.46 9.36
C PHE A 54 -13.17 16.49 9.07
N MET A 55 -13.38 16.87 7.81
CA MET A 55 -14.47 17.77 7.44
C MET A 55 -15.84 17.07 7.50
N PRO A 56 -16.87 17.69 8.09
CA PRO A 56 -18.21 17.13 8.15
C PRO A 56 -18.96 17.27 6.80
N ALA A 57 -18.72 18.34 6.06
CA ALA A 57 -19.38 18.66 4.79
C ALA A 57 -18.48 18.39 3.56
N PRO A 58 -19.07 18.17 2.37
CA PRO A 58 -18.32 18.21 1.10
C PRO A 58 -17.72 19.60 0.88
N MET A 59 -16.60 19.65 0.15
CA MET A 59 -15.86 20.90 -0.10
C MET A 59 -16.02 21.34 -1.55
N LEU A 60 -16.09 22.64 -1.82
CA LEU A 60 -16.17 23.15 -3.18
C LEU A 60 -14.84 22.97 -3.92
N LEU A 61 -14.92 22.66 -5.21
CA LEU A 61 -13.73 22.54 -6.06
C LEU A 61 -13.02 23.89 -6.23
N ALA A 62 -13.75 25.00 -6.19
CA ALA A 62 -13.19 26.35 -6.22
C ALA A 62 -12.32 26.65 -4.99
N ASP A 63 -12.73 26.18 -3.80
CA ASP A 63 -11.95 26.35 -2.56
C ASP A 63 -10.63 25.58 -2.61
N LEU A 64 -10.61 24.46 -3.35
CA LEU A 64 -9.38 23.71 -3.56
C LEU A 64 -8.35 24.50 -4.38
N ASP A 65 -8.79 25.30 -5.35
CA ASP A 65 -7.91 26.13 -6.17
C ASP A 65 -7.21 27.23 -5.34
N LEU A 66 -7.88 27.72 -4.30
CA LEU A 66 -7.30 28.68 -3.34
C LEU A 66 -6.18 28.06 -2.48
N TRP A 67 -6.17 26.74 -2.33
CA TRP A 67 -5.18 26.04 -1.49
C TRP A 67 -3.88 25.73 -2.20
N VAL A 68 -3.88 25.80 -3.54
CA VAL A 68 -2.74 25.45 -4.37
C VAL A 68 -2.15 26.73 -4.92
N LYS A 69 -0.83 26.87 -4.79
CA LYS A 69 -0.11 27.98 -5.44
C LYS A 69 -0.39 27.95 -6.95
N PRO A 70 -0.53 29.10 -7.63
CA PRO A 70 -0.89 29.14 -9.04
C PRO A 70 0.09 28.36 -9.94
N ASP A 71 1.35 28.25 -9.54
CA ASP A 71 2.41 27.49 -10.23
C ASP A 71 2.22 25.95 -10.15
N ALA A 72 1.51 25.45 -9.13
CA ALA A 72 1.30 24.03 -8.88
C ALA A 72 -0.03 23.48 -9.41
N LYS A 73 -0.74 24.21 -10.28
CA LYS A 73 -2.05 23.78 -10.84
C LYS A 73 -1.97 22.43 -11.54
N LYS A 74 -0.95 22.18 -12.35
CA LYS A 74 -0.74 20.89 -13.04
C LYS A 74 -0.63 19.72 -12.06
N GLN A 75 0.06 19.93 -10.95
CA GLN A 75 0.27 18.90 -9.92
C GLN A 75 -1.03 18.60 -9.18
N LYS A 76 -1.88 19.62 -8.96
CA LYS A 76 -3.23 19.47 -8.41
C LYS A 76 -4.09 18.61 -9.33
N ASP A 77 -4.14 18.92 -10.62
CA ASP A 77 -4.97 18.17 -11.56
C ASP A 77 -4.54 16.70 -11.67
N GLN A 78 -3.22 16.46 -11.69
CA GLN A 78 -2.68 15.10 -11.63
C GLN A 78 -3.05 14.38 -10.33
N ALA A 79 -2.99 15.06 -9.18
CA ALA A 79 -3.38 14.51 -7.89
C ALA A 79 -4.88 14.15 -7.86
N LEU A 80 -5.75 15.02 -8.39
CA LEU A 80 -7.18 14.78 -8.48
C LEU A 80 -7.52 13.61 -9.41
N PHE A 81 -6.82 13.51 -10.55
CA PHE A 81 -6.97 12.40 -11.47
C PHE A 81 -6.67 11.06 -10.79
N ILE A 82 -5.56 10.97 -10.06
CA ILE A 82 -5.17 9.75 -9.33
C ILE A 82 -6.19 9.41 -8.23
N LEU A 83 -6.69 10.42 -7.51
CA LEU A 83 -7.69 10.21 -6.45
C LEU A 83 -9.03 9.70 -7.00
N GLN A 84 -9.44 10.17 -8.17
CA GLN A 84 -10.63 9.68 -8.86
C GLN A 84 -10.43 8.27 -9.42
N ALA A 85 -9.29 8.00 -10.06
CA ALA A 85 -8.96 6.69 -10.62
C ALA A 85 -8.92 5.58 -9.54
N LEU A 86 -8.53 5.92 -8.31
CA LEU A 86 -8.55 5.01 -7.16
C LEU A 86 -9.89 4.99 -6.42
N HIS A 87 -10.93 5.67 -6.92
CA HIS A 87 -12.24 5.79 -6.26
C HIS A 87 -12.18 6.30 -4.80
N ILE A 88 -11.17 7.11 -4.47
CA ILE A 88 -10.98 7.69 -3.14
C ILE A 88 -11.86 8.94 -2.97
N VAL A 89 -11.96 9.73 -4.04
CA VAL A 89 -12.73 10.98 -4.09
C VAL A 89 -13.85 10.85 -5.12
N HIS A 90 -15.00 11.41 -4.78
CA HIS A 90 -16.12 11.64 -5.69
C HIS A 90 -16.26 13.15 -5.93
N ILE A 91 -16.23 13.56 -7.20
CA ILE A 91 -16.48 14.93 -7.63
C ILE A 91 -17.86 14.97 -8.29
N SER A 92 -18.74 15.87 -7.85
CA SER A 92 -20.06 16.01 -8.46
C SER A 92 -19.95 16.52 -9.91
N PRO A 93 -20.85 16.05 -10.81
CA PRO A 93 -20.89 16.58 -12.16
C PRO A 93 -21.24 18.08 -12.11
N PRO A 94 -20.73 18.87 -13.06
CA PRO A 94 -21.06 20.29 -13.13
C PRO A 94 -22.57 20.43 -13.40
N SER A 95 -23.27 21.13 -12.50
CA SER A 95 -24.68 21.48 -12.67
C SER A 95 -24.84 23.00 -12.65
N ARG A 96 -25.85 23.53 -13.35
CA ARG A 96 -26.16 24.97 -13.32
C ARG A 96 -26.68 25.42 -11.95
N GLU A 97 -27.24 24.50 -11.18
CA GLU A 97 -27.90 24.79 -9.89
C GLU A 97 -26.97 24.63 -8.69
N LYS A 98 -25.92 23.80 -8.81
CA LYS A 98 -25.00 23.50 -7.71
C LYS A 98 -23.55 23.54 -8.15
N PRO A 99 -22.69 24.24 -7.39
CA PRO A 99 -21.26 24.25 -7.66
C PRO A 99 -20.67 22.84 -7.53
N GLN A 100 -19.54 22.60 -8.20
CA GLN A 100 -18.86 21.31 -8.12
C GLN A 100 -18.32 21.10 -6.72
N GLU A 101 -18.72 19.98 -6.13
CA GLU A 101 -18.37 19.55 -4.79
C GLU A 101 -17.49 18.31 -4.86
N MET A 102 -16.50 18.29 -3.99
CA MET A 102 -15.55 17.21 -3.82
C MET A 102 -15.73 16.60 -2.43
N GLN A 103 -15.88 15.29 -2.37
CA GLN A 103 -15.99 14.53 -1.12
C GLN A 103 -15.23 13.22 -1.17
N LEU A 104 -14.74 12.76 -0.01
CA LEU A 104 -14.18 11.42 0.13
C LEU A 104 -15.29 10.37 0.12
N THR A 105 -15.04 9.25 -0.54
CA THR A 105 -15.93 8.09 -0.49
C THR A 105 -16.12 7.62 0.95
N THR A 106 -17.36 7.44 1.40
CA THR A 106 -17.71 7.14 2.81
C THR A 106 -16.97 5.92 3.36
N ASN A 107 -16.85 4.85 2.57
CA ASN A 107 -16.12 3.64 2.98
C ASN A 107 -14.64 3.93 3.25
N PHE A 108 -13.98 4.63 2.32
CA PHE A 108 -12.58 5.01 2.47
C PHE A 108 -12.38 5.94 3.67
N LYS A 109 -13.24 6.98 3.81
CA LYS A 109 -13.18 7.93 4.94
C LYS A 109 -13.28 7.23 6.28
N ASN A 110 -14.24 6.32 6.44
CA ASN A 110 -14.45 5.59 7.69
C ASN A 110 -13.28 4.67 8.03
N SER A 111 -12.81 3.87 7.07
CA SER A 111 -11.68 2.95 7.27
C SER A 111 -10.38 3.68 7.52
N MET A 112 -10.14 4.79 6.82
CA MET A 112 -8.97 5.63 7.01
C MET A 112 -8.96 6.30 8.40
N ARG A 113 -10.12 6.80 8.87
CA ARG A 113 -10.26 7.32 10.24
C ARG A 113 -9.94 6.24 11.27
N ARG A 114 -10.51 5.04 11.11
CA ARG A 114 -10.24 3.89 12.00
C ARG A 114 -8.77 3.50 12.00
N ALA A 115 -8.11 3.53 10.85
CA ALA A 115 -6.69 3.24 10.72
C ALA A 115 -5.81 4.23 11.48
N LEU A 116 -6.18 5.52 11.50
CA LEU A 116 -5.41 6.56 12.22
C LEU A 116 -5.71 6.59 13.72
N THR A 117 -6.97 6.42 14.11
CA THR A 117 -7.36 6.48 15.53
C THR A 117 -7.23 5.13 16.24
N GLY A 118 -6.82 4.07 15.54
CA GLY A 118 -6.69 2.72 16.11
C GLY A 118 -8.01 2.13 16.61
N GLY A 119 -9.15 2.54 16.06
CA GLY A 119 -10.47 2.22 16.62
C GLY A 119 -11.21 1.07 15.92
N GLY A 120 -11.87 0.21 16.70
CA GLY A 120 -12.76 -0.86 16.23
C GLY A 120 -12.29 -2.27 16.62
N THR A 121 -13.08 -3.29 16.27
CA THR A 121 -12.81 -4.71 16.53
C THR A 121 -11.94 -5.38 15.45
N HIS A 122 -11.35 -4.58 14.58
CA HIS A 122 -10.67 -5.05 13.39
C HIS A 122 -9.19 -5.23 13.73
N ASN A 123 -8.68 -6.46 13.70
CA ASN A 123 -7.26 -6.82 13.89
C ASN A 123 -6.37 -6.35 12.71
N SER A 124 -6.56 -5.10 12.28
CA SER A 124 -6.04 -4.52 11.03
C SER A 124 -4.52 -4.44 11.01
N PHE A 125 -3.91 -4.31 12.19
CA PHE A 125 -2.47 -4.25 12.37
C PHE A 125 -1.90 -5.50 13.07
N GLY A 126 -2.66 -6.59 13.04
CA GLY A 126 -2.32 -7.85 13.70
C GLY A 126 -3.06 -8.05 15.01
N VAL A 127 -2.92 -9.26 15.54
CA VAL A 127 -3.43 -9.66 16.87
C VAL A 127 -2.25 -9.59 17.83
N PRO A 128 -2.40 -8.97 19.02
CA PRO A 128 -1.36 -9.00 20.04
C PRO A 128 -0.92 -10.44 20.34
N SER A 129 0.39 -10.69 20.35
CA SER A 129 0.90 -11.99 20.76
C SER A 129 0.62 -12.21 22.25
N THR A 130 -0.01 -13.33 22.59
CA THR A 130 -0.18 -13.78 23.98
C THR A 130 0.98 -14.64 24.47
N LEU A 131 1.97 -14.91 23.61
CA LEU A 131 3.13 -15.72 23.96
C LEU A 131 4.10 -14.93 24.83
N VAL A 132 4.51 -15.51 25.96
CA VAL A 132 5.52 -14.96 26.86
C VAL A 132 6.84 -14.88 26.09
N VAL A 133 7.39 -13.68 25.94
CA VAL A 133 8.68 -13.45 25.28
C VAL A 133 9.79 -14.01 26.18
N PRO A 134 10.55 -15.04 25.75
CA PRO A 134 11.67 -15.54 26.54
C PRO A 134 12.79 -14.49 26.63
N PRO A 135 13.50 -14.39 27.77
CA PRO A 135 14.50 -13.33 28.02
C PRO A 135 15.80 -13.44 27.20
N ARG A 136 15.88 -14.36 26.23
CA ARG A 136 17.07 -14.55 25.41
C ARG A 136 16.95 -13.74 24.12
N SER A 137 17.86 -12.77 23.99
CA SER A 137 18.15 -11.95 22.82
C SER A 137 17.51 -12.45 21.52
N ILE A 138 16.54 -11.69 21.02
CA ILE A 138 15.91 -11.92 19.72
C ILE A 138 16.99 -11.69 18.65
N SER A 139 17.64 -12.75 18.19
CA SER A 139 18.57 -12.67 17.06
C SER A 139 17.80 -12.34 15.80
N LEU A 140 18.26 -11.37 15.00
CA LEU A 140 17.58 -10.89 13.78
C LEU A 140 17.24 -12.01 12.77
N SER A 141 17.97 -13.13 12.81
CA SER A 141 17.71 -14.34 12.03
C SER A 141 16.42 -15.08 12.42
N SER A 142 15.88 -14.86 13.62
CA SER A 142 14.66 -15.51 14.12
C SER A 142 13.36 -14.77 13.78
N ILE A 143 13.44 -13.48 13.41
CA ILE A 143 12.28 -12.66 13.01
C ILE A 143 11.90 -12.93 11.55
N ALA A 144 12.84 -13.41 10.73
CA ALA A 144 12.55 -13.83 9.37
C ALA A 144 11.87 -15.21 9.41
N MET A 145 10.53 -15.24 9.38
CA MET A 145 9.81 -16.46 9.07
C MET A 145 10.35 -17.02 7.75
N PRO A 146 10.74 -18.30 7.68
CA PRO A 146 11.25 -18.88 6.44
C PRO A 146 10.13 -18.81 5.39
N ALA A 147 10.41 -18.08 4.31
CA ALA A 147 9.52 -17.93 3.17
C ALA A 147 9.09 -19.32 2.69
N ARG A 148 7.84 -19.69 2.98
CA ARG A 148 7.24 -20.88 2.39
C ARG A 148 7.02 -20.61 0.90
N ASN A 149 7.72 -21.42 0.13
CA ASN A 149 7.51 -21.78 -1.25
C ASN A 149 7.96 -20.78 -2.33
N GLY A 150 9.18 -21.06 -2.80
CA GLY A 150 9.37 -21.26 -4.23
C GLY A 150 10.59 -20.55 -4.77
N LYS A 151 11.69 -21.31 -4.88
CA LYS A 151 12.94 -20.97 -5.59
C LYS A 151 13.76 -19.97 -4.73
N ILE A 152 14.95 -20.29 -4.23
CA ILE A 152 16.10 -20.80 -4.97
C ILE A 152 16.95 -21.72 -4.08
N SER A 153 17.34 -22.84 -4.69
CA SER A 153 18.23 -23.87 -4.19
C SER A 153 19.68 -23.38 -4.17
N TYR A 154 20.26 -23.18 -2.99
CA TYR A 154 21.71 -22.92 -2.84
C TYR A 154 22.44 -23.92 -1.94
N THR A 155 21.70 -24.74 -1.18
CA THR A 155 22.28 -25.79 -0.32
C THR A 155 22.37 -27.13 -1.03
N LEU A 156 21.35 -27.51 -1.81
CA LEU A 156 21.41 -28.75 -2.61
C LEU A 156 22.46 -28.66 -3.72
N LEU A 157 22.64 -27.49 -4.35
CA LEU A 157 23.70 -27.32 -5.35
C LEU A 157 25.09 -27.42 -4.69
N SER A 158 25.30 -26.81 -3.52
CA SER A 158 26.58 -26.92 -2.79
C SER A 158 26.86 -28.34 -2.31
N LEU A 159 25.85 -29.07 -1.81
CA LEU A 159 26.02 -30.45 -1.33
C LEU A 159 26.27 -31.42 -2.49
N VAL A 160 25.57 -31.27 -3.62
CA VAL A 160 25.78 -32.11 -4.82
C VAL A 160 27.15 -31.83 -5.45
N LEU A 161 27.59 -30.58 -5.45
CA LEU A 161 28.94 -30.23 -5.93
C LEU A 161 30.02 -30.79 -4.98
N ALA A 162 29.83 -30.69 -3.66
CA ALA A 162 30.72 -31.27 -2.66
C ALA A 162 30.80 -32.80 -2.77
N LEU A 163 29.67 -33.50 -2.95
CA LEU A 163 29.68 -34.96 -3.15
C LEU A 163 30.34 -35.38 -4.47
N LYS A 164 30.17 -34.62 -5.57
CA LYS A 164 30.84 -34.92 -6.84
C LYS A 164 32.36 -34.74 -6.77
N VAL A 165 32.83 -33.73 -6.04
CA VAL A 165 34.27 -33.51 -5.83
C VAL A 165 34.85 -34.62 -4.95
N LEU A 166 34.15 -35.00 -3.88
CA LEU A 166 34.58 -36.08 -2.98
C LEU A 166 34.63 -37.45 -3.70
N ALA A 167 33.62 -37.75 -4.52
CA ALA A 167 33.55 -39.00 -5.28
C ALA A 167 34.66 -39.10 -6.36
N ARG A 168 35.01 -37.99 -7.03
CA ARG A 168 36.14 -37.97 -7.98
C ARG A 168 37.50 -38.13 -7.28
N SER A 169 37.63 -37.62 -6.06
CA SER A 169 38.87 -37.77 -5.30
C SER A 169 39.08 -39.20 -4.78
N LEU A 170 38.00 -39.92 -4.46
CA LEU A 170 38.06 -41.30 -3.97
C LEU A 170 38.35 -42.33 -5.09
N VAL A 171 37.92 -42.10 -6.33
CA VAL A 171 38.23 -42.99 -7.46
C VAL A 171 39.71 -42.93 -7.87
N ARG A 172 40.38 -41.80 -7.63
CA ARG A 172 41.80 -41.60 -8.00
C ARG A 172 42.81 -42.20 -7.03
N ILE A 173 42.38 -42.64 -5.86
CA ILE A 173 43.23 -43.24 -4.81
C ILE A 173 43.23 -44.78 -4.90
N ARG A 174 42.41 -45.36 -5.79
CA ARG A 174 42.22 -46.82 -5.90
C ARG A 174 42.55 -47.41 -7.28
N ALA A 175 43.35 -46.69 -8.08
CA ALA A 175 43.94 -47.17 -9.33
C ALA A 175 45.46 -46.95 -9.29
#